data_AF-A0A953NL98-F1
#
_entry.id   AF-A0A953NL98-F1
#
_cell.length_a   1.000
_cell.length_b   1.000
_cell.length_c   1.000
_cell.angle_alpha   90.00
_cell.angle_beta   90.00
_cell.angle_gamma   90.00
#
_symmetry.space_group_name_H-M   'P 1'
#
loop_
_entity.id
_entity.type
_entity.pdbx_description
1 polymer ?
#
loop_
_entity_poly.entity_id
_entity_poly.type
_entity_poly.pdbx_seq_one_letter_code
_entity_poly.pdbx_strand_id
1 'polypeptide(L)'
;MSQSDSFRGASHVTWVSVVGARPQFVKLAPVCRAIELHNMKPDVPLIRHKIIHTGQHYDREVAELLFEQMAIPQPDHNLGVGSASHGIQLARMLQGMEPLLREQNLAWVVVYGDTNSTLAGALLAARLKIPLAHVEAGCRSGDLTMPEEQNRIVSDHLSQLLLAPSQSALDNLRREGIGGADDPQQRLVVFAGDVMYDALLQNLESAEKRLDHNLKEFELDRRGYYLLTIHRAENTGNRQRLSSILKAARSLDLPVLFPVHPRTKHILSASGIPLNGNLRPVPPLGFLEMIAMERNARTILTDSGGVQKEAFYLGVPCVTLRDRTEWPETVACGANRIAGTESDSILQAVAESKLREWTNAAPYGNGTSADTIVSHLIASTIC
;
A
#
# COMPACT_ATOMS: atom_id res chain seq x y z
N MET A 1 1.53 23.09 -29.92
CA MET A 1 2.42 23.09 -28.74
C MET A 1 1.87 22.04 -27.81
N SER A 2 2.69 21.06 -27.46
CA SER A 2 2.31 20.06 -26.45
C SER A 2 2.17 20.77 -25.09
N GLN A 3 1.40 20.22 -24.15
CA GLN A 3 1.32 20.83 -22.80
C GLN A 3 2.69 20.88 -22.11
N SER A 4 3.63 19.97 -22.40
CA SER A 4 5.00 20.01 -21.88
C SER A 4 5.81 21.23 -22.37
N ASP A 5 5.58 21.71 -23.60
CA ASP A 5 6.22 22.95 -24.09
C ASP A 5 5.84 24.18 -23.25
N SER A 6 4.70 24.14 -22.54
CA SER A 6 4.20 25.27 -21.75
C SER A 6 4.91 25.44 -20.39
N PHE A 7 5.65 24.43 -19.93
CA PHE A 7 6.33 24.44 -18.64
C PHE A 7 7.85 24.64 -18.73
N ARG A 8 8.42 24.67 -19.94
CA ARG A 8 9.86 24.95 -20.14
C ARG A 8 10.20 26.36 -19.63
N GLY A 9 11.06 26.43 -18.61
CA GLY A 9 11.44 27.69 -17.95
C GLY A 9 10.41 28.26 -16.98
N ALA A 10 9.35 27.50 -16.65
CA ALA A 10 8.38 27.92 -15.65
C ALA A 10 8.99 27.93 -14.24
N SER A 11 8.68 28.96 -13.46
CA SER A 11 9.10 29.06 -12.05
C SER A 11 8.39 28.04 -11.14
N HIS A 12 7.29 27.46 -11.61
CA HIS A 12 6.52 26.46 -10.89
C HIS A 12 5.74 25.54 -11.83
N VAL A 13 5.36 24.38 -11.31
CA VAL A 13 4.47 23.40 -11.96
C VAL A 13 3.37 23.00 -10.98
N THR A 14 2.18 22.65 -11.47
CA THR A 14 1.06 22.25 -10.61
C THR A 14 0.72 20.77 -10.80
N TRP A 15 0.69 20.01 -9.72
CA TRP A 15 0.34 18.60 -9.71
C TRP A 15 -0.90 18.37 -8.85
N VAL A 16 -1.72 17.39 -9.22
CA VAL A 16 -2.90 16.98 -8.45
C VAL A 16 -2.81 15.50 -8.11
N SER A 17 -2.69 15.17 -6.82
CA SER A 17 -2.87 13.79 -6.36
C SER A 17 -4.34 13.49 -6.12
N VAL A 18 -4.83 12.36 -6.66
CA VAL A 18 -6.18 11.86 -6.39
C VAL A 18 -6.10 10.64 -5.48
N VAL A 19 -6.71 10.75 -4.30
CA VAL A 19 -6.71 9.71 -3.26
C VAL A 19 -8.10 9.55 -2.64
N GLY A 20 -8.45 8.36 -2.18
CA GLY A 20 -9.77 8.12 -1.60
C GLY A 20 -9.83 7.12 -0.45
N ALA A 21 -8.78 6.32 -0.30
CA ALA A 21 -8.75 5.21 0.62
C ALA A 21 -7.45 5.20 1.43
N ARG A 22 -7.51 4.55 2.60
CA ARG A 22 -6.38 4.41 3.52
C ARG A 22 -5.06 4.00 2.84
N PRO A 23 -4.99 2.96 1.99
CA PRO A 23 -3.73 2.57 1.35
C PRO A 23 -3.14 3.64 0.43
N GLN A 24 -3.97 4.54 -0.12
CA GLN A 24 -3.50 5.62 -0.97
C GLN A 24 -2.91 6.77 -0.14
N PHE A 25 -3.46 7.06 1.04
CA PHE A 25 -2.90 8.06 1.94
C PHE A 25 -1.51 7.67 2.43
N VAL A 26 -1.33 6.38 2.78
CA VAL A 26 -0.01 5.85 3.19
C VAL A 26 1.04 6.04 2.08
N LYS A 27 0.66 5.85 0.81
CA LYS A 27 1.53 6.07 -0.35
C LYS A 27 1.77 7.55 -0.66
N LEU A 28 0.76 8.39 -0.41
CA LEU A 28 0.83 9.83 -0.63
C LEU A 28 1.80 10.51 0.35
N ALA A 29 1.84 10.06 1.61
CA ALA A 29 2.65 10.67 2.66
C ALA A 29 4.14 10.85 2.29
N PRO A 30 4.87 9.80 1.84
CA PRO A 30 6.25 9.97 1.38
C PRO A 30 6.39 10.91 0.20
N VAL A 31 5.44 10.91 -0.74
CA VAL A 31 5.49 11.78 -1.92
C VAL A 31 5.31 13.25 -1.53
N CYS A 32 4.39 13.56 -0.62
CA CYS A 32 4.26 14.92 -0.06
C CYS A 32 5.56 15.37 0.60
N ARG A 33 6.18 14.49 1.39
CA ARG A 33 7.47 14.79 2.04
C ARG A 33 8.59 15.03 1.03
N ALA A 34 8.68 14.21 -0.01
CA ALA A 34 9.66 14.37 -1.07
C ALA A 34 9.45 15.68 -1.87
N ILE A 35 8.19 16.07 -2.11
CA ILE A 35 7.84 17.35 -2.73
C ILE A 35 8.28 18.53 -1.85
N GLU A 36 8.03 18.48 -0.54
CA GLU A 36 8.51 19.51 0.40
C GLU A 36 10.03 19.65 0.35
N LEU A 37 10.75 18.54 0.43
CA LEU A 37 12.22 18.52 0.37
C LEU A 37 12.74 19.03 -0.98
N HIS A 38 12.08 18.69 -2.09
CA HIS A 38 12.39 19.26 -3.40
C HIS A 38 12.22 20.78 -3.40
N ASN A 39 11.10 21.28 -2.90
CA ASN A 39 10.78 22.72 -2.86
C ASN A 39 11.71 23.53 -1.95
N MET A 40 12.45 22.89 -1.03
CA MET A 40 13.48 23.55 -0.21
C MET A 40 14.82 23.74 -0.95
N LYS A 41 15.03 23.09 -2.10
CA LYS A 41 16.27 23.23 -2.87
C LYS A 41 16.30 24.59 -3.57
N PRO A 42 17.46 25.27 -3.63
CA PRO A 42 17.59 26.47 -4.44
C PRO A 42 17.54 26.13 -5.94
N ASP A 43 17.10 27.09 -6.76
CA ASP A 43 17.15 27.05 -8.23
C ASP A 43 16.43 25.87 -8.90
N VAL A 44 15.45 25.26 -8.21
CA VAL A 44 14.54 24.27 -8.81
C VAL A 44 13.13 24.86 -8.99
N PRO A 45 12.38 24.45 -10.02
CA PRO A 45 10.98 24.85 -10.15
C PRO A 45 10.14 24.37 -8.98
N LEU A 46 9.31 25.26 -8.44
CA LEU A 46 8.43 24.96 -7.32
C LEU A 46 7.31 24.02 -7.75
N ILE A 47 7.09 22.95 -7.00
CA ILE A 47 5.94 22.07 -7.18
C ILE A 47 4.79 22.59 -6.31
N ARG A 48 3.73 23.08 -6.97
CA ARG A 48 2.44 23.34 -6.34
C ARG A 48 1.63 22.05 -6.33
N HIS A 49 1.62 21.38 -5.19
CA HIS A 49 0.91 20.10 -5.04
C HIS A 49 -0.46 20.32 -4.45
N LYS A 50 -1.50 19.92 -5.19
CA LYS A 50 -2.88 19.85 -4.72
C LYS A 50 -3.29 18.40 -4.44
N ILE A 51 -4.15 18.20 -3.45
CA ILE A 51 -4.68 16.89 -3.07
C ILE A 51 -6.21 16.92 -3.18
N ILE A 52 -6.74 16.04 -4.02
CA ILE A 52 -8.17 15.74 -4.09
C ILE A 52 -8.42 14.45 -3.32
N HIS A 53 -9.10 14.58 -2.19
CA HIS A 53 -9.65 13.44 -1.48
C HIS A 53 -11.06 13.13 -2.00
N THR A 54 -11.27 11.97 -2.60
CA THR A 54 -12.59 11.60 -3.14
C THR A 54 -13.63 11.26 -2.06
N GLY A 55 -13.23 10.89 -0.85
CA GLY A 55 -14.13 10.39 0.19
C GLY A 55 -14.62 8.96 -0.06
N GLN A 56 -13.86 8.10 -0.74
CA GLN A 56 -14.26 6.71 -1.05
C GLN A 56 -14.56 5.88 0.21
N HIS A 57 -13.74 6.04 1.26
CA HIS A 57 -13.98 5.41 2.56
C HIS A 57 -14.70 6.36 3.51
N TYR A 58 -15.71 5.85 4.22
CA TYR A 58 -16.65 6.64 5.03
C TYR A 58 -16.07 7.18 6.33
N ASP A 59 -15.03 6.54 6.86
CA ASP A 59 -14.54 6.83 8.21
C ASP A 59 -13.63 8.07 8.22
N ARG A 60 -14.27 9.24 8.31
CA ARG A 60 -13.63 10.55 8.31
C ARG A 60 -12.66 10.71 9.49
N GLU A 61 -13.02 10.22 10.66
CA GLU A 61 -12.17 10.28 11.86
C GLU A 61 -10.91 9.43 11.66
N VAL A 62 -11.04 8.24 11.08
CA VAL A 62 -9.88 7.38 10.76
C VAL A 62 -9.01 8.00 9.66
N ALA A 63 -9.59 8.66 8.67
CA ALA A 63 -8.84 9.35 7.63
C ALA A 63 -8.07 10.55 8.20
N GLU A 64 -8.74 11.43 8.97
CA GLU A 64 -8.13 12.61 9.59
C GLU A 64 -6.98 12.21 10.54
N LEU A 65 -7.19 11.18 11.37
CA LEU A 65 -6.15 10.65 12.25
C LEU A 65 -4.92 10.17 11.46
N LEU A 66 -5.12 9.52 10.31
CA LEU A 66 -4.00 9.05 9.51
C LEU A 66 -3.23 10.21 8.85
N PHE A 67 -3.93 11.24 8.38
CA PHE A 67 -3.29 12.45 7.83
C PHE A 67 -2.42 13.12 8.90
N GLU A 68 -2.92 13.24 10.13
CA GLU A 68 -2.15 13.76 11.26
C GLU A 68 -0.95 12.86 11.59
N GLN A 69 -1.17 11.56 11.78
CA GLN A 69 -0.11 10.61 12.16
C GLN A 69 1.02 10.52 11.15
N MET A 70 0.70 10.64 9.85
CA MET A 70 1.67 10.56 8.77
C MET A 70 2.13 11.93 8.24
N ALA A 71 1.74 13.02 8.93
CA ALA A 71 2.06 14.40 8.55
C ALA A 71 1.72 14.73 7.07
N ILE A 72 0.58 14.22 6.59
CA ILE A 72 0.08 14.50 5.25
C ILE A 72 -0.61 15.88 5.28
N PRO A 73 -0.32 16.78 4.32
CA PRO A 73 -1.06 18.03 4.17
C PRO A 73 -2.56 17.77 4.02
N GLN A 74 -3.40 18.65 4.60
CA GLN A 74 -4.84 18.55 4.45
C GLN A 74 -5.23 18.64 2.97
N PRO A 75 -6.24 17.88 2.52
CA PRO A 75 -6.65 17.91 1.13
C PRO A 75 -7.25 19.27 0.76
N ASP A 76 -6.83 19.84 -0.38
CA ASP A 76 -7.42 21.07 -0.93
C ASP A 76 -8.91 20.92 -1.21
N HIS A 77 -9.31 19.70 -1.61
CA HIS A 77 -10.71 19.36 -1.86
C HIS A 77 -11.04 17.98 -1.30
N ASN A 78 -12.16 17.88 -0.58
CA ASN A 78 -12.77 16.61 -0.19
C ASN A 78 -14.15 16.48 -0.83
N LEU A 79 -14.33 15.51 -1.73
CA LEU A 79 -15.57 15.31 -2.49
C LEU A 79 -16.67 14.62 -1.66
N GLY A 80 -16.30 13.92 -0.58
CA GLY A 80 -17.26 13.26 0.31
C GLY A 80 -18.20 12.24 -0.37
N VAL A 81 -17.75 11.53 -1.42
CA VAL A 81 -18.64 10.67 -2.24
C VAL A 81 -19.26 9.50 -1.47
N GLY A 82 -18.58 9.04 -0.42
CA GLY A 82 -19.01 7.98 0.49
C GLY A 82 -19.11 6.59 -0.15
N SER A 83 -19.65 5.64 0.62
CA SER A 83 -19.91 4.27 0.17
C SER A 83 -21.12 4.21 -0.77
N ALA A 84 -20.98 3.50 -1.89
CA ALA A 84 -22.06 3.17 -2.82
C ALA A 84 -21.66 1.94 -3.66
N SER A 85 -22.55 1.46 -4.53
CA SER A 85 -22.16 0.48 -5.55
C SER A 85 -21.10 1.07 -6.48
N HIS A 86 -20.23 0.23 -7.06
CA HIS A 86 -19.07 0.65 -7.84
C HIS A 86 -19.38 1.72 -8.89
N GLY A 87 -20.42 1.52 -9.70
CA GLY A 87 -20.80 2.49 -10.74
C GLY A 87 -21.30 3.82 -10.21
N ILE A 88 -22.10 3.82 -9.12
CA ILE A 88 -22.60 5.05 -8.49
C ILE A 88 -21.44 5.82 -7.86
N GLN A 89 -20.55 5.12 -7.15
CA GLN A 89 -19.40 5.74 -6.51
C GLN A 89 -18.48 6.38 -7.56
N LEU A 90 -18.17 5.67 -8.64
CA LEU A 90 -17.37 6.18 -9.75
C LEU A 90 -18.01 7.41 -10.40
N ALA A 91 -19.32 7.38 -10.68
CA ALA A 91 -20.04 8.51 -11.27
C ALA A 91 -19.96 9.77 -10.40
N ARG A 92 -20.14 9.64 -9.08
CA ARG A 92 -20.01 10.75 -8.12
C ARG A 92 -18.59 11.31 -8.09
N MET A 93 -17.57 10.45 -8.11
CA MET A 93 -16.17 10.87 -8.15
C MET A 93 -15.87 11.67 -9.41
N LEU A 94 -16.28 11.17 -10.58
CA LEU A 94 -16.09 11.87 -11.86
C LEU A 94 -16.80 13.23 -11.87
N GLN A 95 -18.06 13.28 -11.45
CA GLN A 95 -18.85 14.52 -11.38
C GLN A 95 -18.22 15.57 -10.46
N GLY A 96 -17.76 15.17 -9.26
CA GLY A 96 -17.18 16.08 -8.29
C GLY A 96 -15.78 16.58 -8.68
N MET A 97 -15.00 15.74 -9.36
CA MET A 97 -13.60 16.02 -9.70
C MET A 97 -13.44 16.81 -11.00
N GLU A 98 -14.35 16.67 -11.97
CA GLU A 98 -14.28 17.36 -13.26
C GLU A 98 -14.09 18.89 -13.16
N PRO A 99 -14.86 19.65 -12.36
CA PRO A 99 -14.64 21.10 -12.27
C PRO A 99 -13.25 21.45 -11.71
N LEU A 100 -12.68 20.61 -10.85
CA LEU A 100 -11.36 20.81 -10.23
C LEU A 100 -10.22 20.54 -11.22
N LEU A 101 -10.37 19.50 -12.07
CA LEU A 101 -9.36 19.15 -13.07
C LEU A 101 -9.46 19.97 -14.36
N ARG A 102 -10.56 20.69 -14.58
CA ARG A 102 -10.68 21.67 -15.68
C ARG A 102 -9.91 22.96 -15.44
N GLU A 103 -9.35 23.15 -14.24
CA GLU A 103 -8.42 24.25 -13.97
C GLU A 103 -7.23 24.22 -14.96
N GLN A 104 -6.81 25.38 -15.45
CA GLN A 104 -5.77 25.47 -16.48
C GLN A 104 -4.38 25.18 -15.89
N ASN A 105 -3.51 24.57 -16.71
CA ASN A 105 -2.07 24.32 -16.47
C ASN A 105 -1.72 23.29 -15.38
N LEU A 106 -2.47 22.18 -15.30
CA LEU A 106 -2.04 21.00 -14.56
C LEU A 106 -0.95 20.26 -15.34
N ALA A 107 0.23 20.11 -14.74
CA ALA A 107 1.32 19.35 -15.32
C ALA A 107 1.09 17.84 -15.16
N TRP A 108 0.52 17.41 -14.03
CA TRP A 108 0.22 15.99 -13.78
C TRP A 108 -1.04 15.82 -12.93
N VAL A 109 -1.83 14.81 -13.29
CA VAL A 109 -2.67 14.07 -12.34
C VAL A 109 -1.90 12.84 -11.89
N VAL A 110 -1.79 12.63 -10.58
CA VAL A 110 -1.08 11.50 -9.97
C VAL A 110 -2.09 10.60 -9.25
N VAL A 111 -2.13 9.34 -9.63
CA VAL A 111 -3.00 8.30 -9.02
C VAL A 111 -2.16 7.19 -8.38
N TYR A 112 -2.72 6.52 -7.37
CA TYR A 112 -1.99 5.57 -6.52
C TYR A 112 -2.72 4.23 -6.42
N GLY A 113 -2.06 3.13 -6.76
CA GLY A 113 -2.62 1.79 -6.61
C GLY A 113 -3.85 1.56 -7.49
N ASP A 114 -4.96 1.09 -6.92
CA ASP A 114 -6.00 0.35 -7.68
C ASP A 114 -7.44 0.58 -7.21
N THR A 115 -7.70 1.65 -6.47
CA THR A 115 -9.04 1.92 -5.94
C THR A 115 -9.95 2.52 -7.03
N ASN A 116 -11.25 2.62 -6.75
CA ASN A 116 -12.17 3.37 -7.61
C ASN A 116 -11.73 4.84 -7.78
N SER A 117 -11.03 5.41 -6.79
CA SER A 117 -10.44 6.75 -6.88
C SER A 117 -9.28 6.80 -7.88
N THR A 118 -8.46 5.75 -7.95
CA THR A 118 -7.44 5.61 -9.00
C THR A 118 -8.08 5.56 -10.37
N LEU A 119 -9.12 4.74 -10.54
CA LEU A 119 -9.84 4.62 -11.81
C LEU A 119 -10.49 5.95 -12.20
N ALA A 120 -11.18 6.62 -11.27
CA ALA A 120 -11.83 7.90 -11.51
C ALA A 120 -10.83 8.98 -11.94
N GLY A 121 -9.69 9.08 -11.22
CA GLY A 121 -8.62 10.01 -11.54
C GLY A 121 -8.03 9.75 -12.92
N ALA A 122 -7.75 8.48 -13.23
CA ALA A 122 -7.19 8.07 -14.51
C ALA A 122 -8.12 8.35 -15.69
N LEU A 123 -9.39 7.94 -15.58
CA LEU A 123 -10.40 8.17 -16.62
C LEU A 123 -10.58 9.66 -16.90
N LEU A 124 -10.71 10.47 -15.87
CA LEU A 124 -10.98 11.89 -16.05
C LEU A 124 -9.76 12.64 -16.60
N ALA A 125 -8.55 12.35 -16.10
CA ALA A 125 -7.31 12.91 -16.64
C ALA A 125 -7.17 12.61 -18.15
N ALA A 126 -7.38 11.34 -18.55
CA ALA A 126 -7.32 10.94 -19.95
C ALA A 126 -8.38 11.66 -20.82
N ARG A 127 -9.62 11.82 -20.31
CA ARG A 127 -10.70 12.52 -21.03
C ARG A 127 -10.43 14.01 -21.20
N LEU A 128 -9.82 14.63 -20.20
CA LEU A 128 -9.45 16.05 -20.21
C LEU A 128 -8.07 16.29 -20.87
N LYS A 129 -7.39 15.22 -21.30
CA LYS A 129 -6.05 15.25 -21.93
C LYS A 129 -5.00 15.88 -21.02
N ILE A 130 -5.08 15.58 -19.72
CA ILE A 130 -4.10 15.98 -18.71
C ILE A 130 -3.10 14.82 -18.55
N PRO A 131 -1.78 15.07 -18.50
CA PRO A 131 -0.81 14.02 -18.28
C PRO A 131 -1.09 13.24 -16.99
N LEU A 132 -1.06 11.92 -17.09
CA LEU A 132 -1.37 11.00 -16.01
C LEU A 132 -0.15 10.18 -15.61
N ALA A 133 0.16 10.21 -14.31
CA ALA A 133 1.16 9.37 -13.69
C ALA A 133 0.51 8.38 -12.71
N HIS A 134 0.92 7.12 -12.78
CA HIS A 134 0.37 6.05 -11.94
C HIS A 134 1.47 5.44 -11.07
N VAL A 135 1.35 5.68 -9.77
CA VAL A 135 2.21 5.12 -8.72
C VAL A 135 1.71 3.73 -8.33
N GLU A 136 2.65 2.79 -8.20
CA GLU A 136 2.38 1.35 -8.02
C GLU A 136 1.76 0.69 -9.27
N ALA A 137 2.21 1.14 -10.45
CA ALA A 137 1.76 0.62 -11.75
C ALA A 137 2.24 -0.81 -12.00
N GLY A 138 1.52 -1.57 -12.83
CA GLY A 138 1.95 -2.88 -13.31
C GLY A 138 1.73 -4.08 -12.38
N CYS A 139 1.22 -3.87 -11.16
CA CYS A 139 0.83 -4.98 -10.28
C CYS A 139 -0.33 -5.79 -10.91
N ARG A 140 -0.28 -7.13 -10.85
CA ARG A 140 -1.33 -8.01 -11.39
C ARG A 140 -1.63 -9.16 -10.44
N SER A 141 -2.92 -9.41 -10.21
CA SER A 141 -3.40 -10.63 -9.57
C SER A 141 -3.69 -11.75 -10.57
N GLY A 142 -3.96 -11.39 -11.84
CA GLY A 142 -4.43 -12.32 -12.87
C GLY A 142 -5.91 -12.70 -12.74
N ASP A 143 -6.64 -12.09 -11.80
CA ASP A 143 -8.06 -12.37 -11.56
C ASP A 143 -8.93 -11.16 -11.94
N LEU A 144 -9.45 -11.18 -13.17
CA LEU A 144 -10.32 -10.12 -13.69
C LEU A 144 -11.68 -10.01 -12.97
N THR A 145 -12.03 -10.95 -12.09
CA THR A 145 -13.24 -10.82 -11.27
C THR A 145 -13.06 -9.83 -10.12
N MET A 146 -11.81 -9.49 -9.76
CA MET A 146 -11.48 -8.49 -8.76
C MET A 146 -11.64 -7.08 -9.35
N PRO A 147 -12.47 -6.20 -8.74
CA PRO A 147 -12.57 -4.80 -9.16
C PRO A 147 -11.23 -4.06 -9.15
N GLU A 148 -10.36 -4.37 -8.19
CA GLU A 148 -9.01 -3.80 -8.10
C GLU A 148 -8.16 -4.15 -9.32
N GLU A 149 -8.24 -5.39 -9.83
CA GLU A 149 -7.49 -5.79 -11.03
C GLU A 149 -7.98 -5.04 -12.27
N GLN A 150 -9.30 -4.87 -12.40
CA GLN A 150 -9.90 -4.08 -13.48
C GLN A 150 -9.41 -2.63 -13.43
N ASN A 151 -9.39 -2.03 -12.23
CA ASN A 151 -8.90 -0.67 -12.02
C ASN A 151 -7.42 -0.54 -12.38
N ARG A 152 -6.55 -1.48 -11.97
CA ARG A 152 -5.12 -1.47 -12.32
C ARG A 152 -4.90 -1.44 -13.81
N ILE A 153 -5.52 -2.37 -14.53
CA ILE A 153 -5.36 -2.50 -15.98
C ILE A 153 -5.81 -1.22 -16.68
N VAL A 154 -7.00 -0.72 -16.35
CA VAL A 154 -7.51 0.50 -17.00
C VAL A 154 -6.62 1.72 -16.69
N SER A 155 -6.21 1.91 -15.42
CA SER A 155 -5.35 3.03 -15.04
C SER A 155 -3.97 2.95 -15.69
N ASP A 156 -3.34 1.77 -15.75
CA ASP A 156 -2.04 1.59 -16.41
C ASP A 156 -2.14 1.94 -17.91
N HIS A 157 -3.18 1.45 -18.60
CA HIS A 157 -3.32 1.66 -20.04
C HIS A 157 -3.61 3.12 -20.44
N LEU A 158 -4.16 3.91 -19.52
CA LEU A 158 -4.45 5.34 -19.70
C LEU A 158 -3.29 6.26 -19.29
N SER A 159 -2.28 5.74 -18.58
CA SER A 159 -1.19 6.52 -18.02
C SER A 159 -0.06 6.78 -19.01
N GLN A 160 0.59 7.94 -18.89
CA GLN A 160 1.77 8.30 -19.67
C GLN A 160 3.06 7.99 -18.93
N LEU A 161 3.05 8.11 -17.60
CA LEU A 161 4.16 7.72 -16.72
C LEU A 161 3.71 6.61 -15.77
N LEU A 162 4.37 5.46 -15.84
CA LEU A 162 4.07 4.29 -15.01
C LEU A 162 5.24 4.01 -14.07
N LEU A 163 4.99 4.10 -12.77
CA LEU A 163 6.00 3.99 -11.71
C LEU A 163 5.83 2.64 -11.02
N ALA A 164 6.58 1.65 -11.50
CA ALA A 164 6.46 0.26 -11.12
C ALA A 164 7.25 -0.06 -9.83
N PRO A 165 6.66 -0.81 -8.88
CA PRO A 165 7.28 -1.06 -7.57
C PRO A 165 8.22 -2.27 -7.54
N SER A 166 8.14 -3.18 -8.52
CA SER A 166 8.94 -4.42 -8.58
C SER A 166 9.28 -4.80 -10.02
N GLN A 167 10.25 -5.71 -10.19
CA GLN A 167 10.56 -6.27 -11.50
C GLN A 167 9.36 -7.02 -12.11
N SER A 168 8.60 -7.76 -11.29
CA SER A 168 7.39 -8.46 -11.73
C SER A 168 6.36 -7.48 -12.32
N ALA A 169 6.23 -6.29 -11.73
CA ALA A 169 5.34 -5.26 -12.23
C ALA A 169 5.81 -4.69 -13.58
N LEU A 170 7.12 -4.48 -13.78
CA LEU A 170 7.68 -4.12 -15.08
C LEU A 170 7.40 -5.19 -16.14
N ASP A 171 7.56 -6.45 -15.78
CA ASP A 171 7.37 -7.57 -16.70
C ASP A 171 5.88 -7.74 -17.07
N ASN A 172 4.95 -7.46 -16.15
CA ASN A 172 3.52 -7.38 -16.45
C ASN A 172 3.23 -6.28 -17.47
N LEU A 173 3.72 -5.05 -17.25
CA LEU A 173 3.52 -3.92 -18.16
C LEU A 173 4.04 -4.24 -19.57
N ARG A 174 5.25 -4.80 -19.66
CA ARG A 174 5.84 -5.22 -20.94
C ARG A 174 5.00 -6.27 -21.66
N ARG A 175 4.47 -7.27 -20.93
CA ARG A 175 3.57 -8.28 -21.52
C ARG A 175 2.29 -7.70 -22.11
N GLU A 176 1.85 -6.56 -21.58
CA GLU A 176 0.68 -5.83 -22.07
C GLU A 176 1.01 -4.78 -23.13
N GLY A 177 2.27 -4.75 -23.63
CA GLY A 177 2.72 -3.83 -24.66
C GLY A 177 2.96 -2.40 -24.16
N ILE A 178 3.17 -2.22 -22.85
CA ILE A 178 3.42 -0.91 -22.25
C ILE A 178 4.93 -0.72 -22.03
N GLY A 179 5.47 0.43 -22.46
CA GLY A 179 6.87 0.84 -22.24
C GLY A 179 7.93 0.08 -23.04
N GLY A 180 7.52 -0.76 -24.00
CA GLY A 180 8.42 -1.36 -24.98
C GLY A 180 8.75 -0.40 -26.12
N ALA A 181 9.75 -0.74 -26.94
CA ALA A 181 10.11 0.04 -28.14
C ALA A 181 8.92 0.19 -29.12
N ASP A 182 8.02 -0.80 -29.13
CA ASP A 182 6.83 -0.84 -29.97
C ASP A 182 5.57 -0.28 -29.27
N ASP A 183 5.69 0.36 -28.10
CA ASP A 183 4.54 0.95 -27.42
C ASP A 183 3.95 2.11 -28.27
N PRO A 184 2.74 1.96 -28.83
CA PRO A 184 2.18 2.97 -29.73
C PRO A 184 1.88 4.30 -29.04
N GLN A 185 1.78 4.31 -27.70
CA GLN A 185 1.55 5.51 -26.92
C GLN A 185 2.85 6.12 -26.37
N GLN A 186 4.01 5.49 -26.64
CA GLN A 186 5.33 5.95 -26.18
C GLN A 186 5.37 6.24 -24.67
N ARG A 187 4.72 5.39 -23.87
CA ARG A 187 4.62 5.61 -22.42
C ARG A 187 5.95 5.36 -21.75
N LEU A 188 6.26 6.18 -20.74
CA LEU A 188 7.46 6.04 -19.93
C LEU A 188 7.18 5.09 -18.77
N VAL A 189 7.92 3.98 -18.71
CA VAL A 189 7.87 3.03 -17.59
C VAL A 189 9.16 3.13 -16.79
N VAL A 190 9.03 3.32 -15.48
CA VAL A 190 10.14 3.51 -14.55
C VAL A 190 10.05 2.48 -13.43
N PHE A 191 11.17 1.84 -13.11
CA PHE A 191 11.30 1.13 -11.84
C PHE A 191 11.47 2.13 -10.71
N ALA A 192 10.41 2.39 -9.95
CA ALA A 192 10.40 3.40 -8.89
C ALA A 192 10.72 2.81 -7.51
N GLY A 193 10.55 1.49 -7.33
CA GLY A 193 10.48 0.89 -6.00
C GLY A 193 9.10 1.09 -5.34
N ASP A 194 8.88 0.42 -4.22
CA ASP A 194 7.63 0.51 -3.47
C ASP A 194 7.65 1.67 -2.48
N VAL A 195 6.86 2.69 -2.75
CA VAL A 195 6.71 3.86 -1.87
C VAL A 195 6.14 3.50 -0.48
N MET A 196 5.54 2.33 -0.31
CA MET A 196 5.17 1.84 1.02
C MET A 196 6.40 1.57 1.88
N TYR A 197 7.56 1.26 1.28
CA TYR A 197 8.80 1.09 2.02
C TYR A 197 9.29 2.43 2.56
N ASP A 198 9.25 3.50 1.76
CA ASP A 198 9.51 4.87 2.20
C ASP A 198 8.60 5.23 3.40
N ALA A 199 7.29 4.96 3.29
CA ALA A 199 6.33 5.23 4.35
C ALA A 199 6.67 4.50 5.65
N LEU A 200 7.05 3.23 5.56
CA LEU A 200 7.49 2.46 6.71
C LEU A 200 8.73 3.09 7.35
N LEU A 201 9.78 3.35 6.56
CA LEU A 201 11.05 3.91 7.06
C LEU A 201 10.85 5.26 7.76
N GLN A 202 10.02 6.14 7.18
CA GLN A 202 9.70 7.45 7.75
C GLN A 202 8.99 7.35 9.10
N ASN A 203 8.27 6.25 9.37
CA ASN A 203 7.51 6.05 10.60
C ASN A 203 8.22 5.16 11.63
N LEU A 204 9.37 4.53 11.28
CA LEU A 204 10.08 3.60 12.16
C LEU A 204 10.51 4.21 13.49
N GLU A 205 11.03 5.46 13.48
CA GLU A 205 11.47 6.12 14.71
C GLU A 205 10.30 6.39 15.66
N SER A 206 9.18 6.90 15.11
CA SER A 206 7.95 7.15 15.86
C SER A 206 7.32 5.86 16.39
N ALA A 207 7.37 4.78 15.62
CA ALA A 207 6.92 3.45 16.04
C ALA A 207 7.78 2.90 17.20
N GLU A 208 9.10 3.02 17.11
CA GLU A 208 10.01 2.52 18.16
C GLU A 208 9.75 3.20 19.52
N LYS A 209 9.34 4.48 19.54
CA LYS A 209 8.94 5.21 20.75
C LYS A 209 7.70 4.62 21.44
N ARG A 210 6.89 3.81 20.75
CA ARG A 210 5.70 3.13 21.32
C ARG A 210 6.02 1.76 21.91
N LEU A 211 7.17 1.19 21.57
CA LEU A 211 7.43 -0.22 21.79
C LEU A 211 7.46 -0.62 23.26
N ASP A 212 8.18 0.11 24.11
CA ASP A 212 8.34 -0.27 25.52
C ASP A 212 6.99 -0.24 26.27
N HIS A 213 6.09 0.69 25.89
CA HIS A 213 4.73 0.73 26.40
C HIS A 213 3.94 -0.50 25.94
N ASN A 214 3.96 -0.81 24.64
CA ASN A 214 3.21 -1.92 24.05
C ASN A 214 3.68 -3.28 24.60
N LEU A 215 5.00 -3.49 24.73
CA LEU A 215 5.57 -4.72 25.31
C LEU A 215 5.11 -4.93 26.75
N LYS A 216 5.09 -3.85 27.55
CA LYS A 216 4.60 -3.90 28.93
C LYS A 216 3.09 -4.15 28.99
N GLU A 217 2.31 -3.48 28.15
CA GLU A 217 0.85 -3.63 28.10
C GLU A 217 0.44 -5.07 27.72
N PHE A 218 1.13 -5.67 26.76
CA PHE A 218 0.80 -7.00 26.25
C PHE A 218 1.57 -8.14 26.93
N GLU A 219 2.43 -7.83 27.91
CA GLU A 219 3.28 -8.78 28.63
C GLU A 219 4.17 -9.61 27.69
N LEU A 220 4.87 -8.92 26.77
CA LEU A 220 5.71 -9.52 25.73
C LEU A 220 7.16 -9.03 25.83
N ASP A 221 8.08 -9.85 25.37
CA ASP A 221 9.50 -9.50 25.22
C ASP A 221 9.85 -9.22 23.76
N ARG A 222 10.86 -8.36 23.51
CA ARG A 222 11.42 -8.17 22.17
C ARG A 222 11.85 -9.51 21.58
N ARG A 223 11.39 -9.83 20.37
CA ARG A 223 11.61 -11.12 19.67
C ARG A 223 11.12 -12.36 20.45
N GLY A 224 10.33 -12.15 21.50
CA GLY A 224 9.76 -13.17 22.39
C GLY A 224 8.30 -13.50 22.11
N TYR A 225 7.77 -13.15 20.93
CA TYR A 225 6.40 -13.46 20.53
C TYR A 225 6.26 -13.62 19.01
N TYR A 226 5.16 -14.24 18.60
CA TYR A 226 4.67 -14.22 17.23
C TYR A 226 3.58 -13.18 17.08
N LEU A 227 3.47 -12.58 15.89
CA LEU A 227 2.36 -11.67 15.56
C LEU A 227 1.44 -12.34 14.55
N LEU A 228 0.15 -12.42 14.87
CA LEU A 228 -0.87 -13.02 14.02
C LEU A 228 -1.84 -11.95 13.48
N THR A 229 -2.05 -11.93 12.16
CA THR A 229 -3.13 -11.13 11.56
C THR A 229 -3.96 -11.95 10.58
N ILE A 230 -5.28 -11.92 10.75
CA ILE A 230 -6.24 -12.64 9.90
C ILE A 230 -7.45 -11.75 9.64
N HIS A 231 -7.70 -11.40 8.38
CA HIS A 231 -8.85 -10.59 8.01
C HIS A 231 -9.45 -10.91 6.63
N ARG A 232 -8.82 -11.78 5.83
CA ARG A 232 -9.36 -12.15 4.52
C ARG A 232 -10.67 -12.92 4.68
N ALA A 233 -11.63 -12.66 3.80
CA ALA A 233 -12.94 -13.32 3.83
C ALA A 233 -12.83 -14.84 3.61
N GLU A 234 -11.86 -15.29 2.79
CA GLU A 234 -11.59 -16.71 2.54
C GLU A 234 -11.21 -17.48 3.82
N ASN A 235 -10.51 -16.83 4.75
CA ASN A 235 -10.11 -17.41 6.03
C ASN A 235 -11.17 -17.19 7.11
N THR A 236 -11.61 -15.94 7.30
CA THR A 236 -12.57 -15.59 8.36
C THR A 236 -13.99 -16.12 8.09
N GLY A 237 -14.38 -16.27 6.82
CA GLY A 237 -15.66 -16.85 6.41
C GLY A 237 -15.69 -18.38 6.41
N ASN A 238 -14.53 -19.05 6.55
CA ASN A 238 -14.43 -20.50 6.57
C ASN A 238 -14.02 -20.98 7.98
N ARG A 239 -14.98 -21.55 8.71
CA ARG A 239 -14.78 -22.04 10.08
C ARG A 239 -13.65 -23.06 10.20
N GLN A 240 -13.47 -23.94 9.20
CA GLN A 240 -12.43 -24.97 9.24
C GLN A 240 -11.04 -24.34 9.11
N ARG A 241 -10.84 -23.45 8.12
CA ARG A 241 -9.58 -22.71 7.94
C ARG A 241 -9.23 -21.91 9.18
N LEU A 242 -10.18 -21.13 9.69
CA LEU A 242 -9.97 -20.32 10.90
C LEU A 242 -9.62 -21.16 12.13
N SER A 243 -10.32 -22.28 12.35
CA SER A 243 -10.05 -23.20 13.46
C SER A 243 -8.66 -23.81 13.36
N SER A 244 -8.24 -24.22 12.16
CA SER A 244 -6.92 -24.80 11.90
C SER A 244 -5.79 -23.79 12.14
N ILE A 245 -5.92 -22.56 11.63
CA ILE A 245 -4.94 -21.49 11.87
C ILE A 245 -4.81 -21.20 13.36
N LEU A 246 -5.93 -21.03 14.07
CA LEU A 246 -5.90 -20.76 15.51
C LEU A 246 -5.42 -21.96 16.32
N LYS A 247 -5.62 -23.20 15.85
CA LYS A 247 -4.99 -24.38 16.45
C LYS A 247 -3.46 -24.29 16.36
N ALA A 248 -2.90 -24.01 15.18
CA ALA A 248 -1.46 -23.84 15.03
C ALA A 248 -0.92 -22.72 15.93
N ALA A 249 -1.55 -21.54 15.91
CA ALA A 249 -1.13 -20.41 16.73
C ALA A 249 -1.10 -20.73 18.24
N ARG A 250 -2.10 -21.47 18.74
CA ARG A 250 -2.13 -21.89 20.16
C ARG A 250 -1.05 -22.89 20.52
N SER A 251 -0.54 -23.65 19.55
CA SER A 251 0.45 -24.70 19.72
C SER A 251 1.90 -24.23 19.56
N LEU A 252 2.12 -22.94 19.26
CA LEU A 252 3.47 -22.36 19.18
C LEU A 252 4.12 -22.28 20.56
N ASP A 253 5.44 -22.14 20.59
CA ASP A 253 6.29 -22.16 21.80
C ASP A 253 6.32 -20.82 22.56
N LEU A 254 5.88 -19.73 21.93
CA LEU A 254 5.84 -18.38 22.49
C LEU A 254 4.44 -17.78 22.41
N PRO A 255 4.16 -16.71 23.18
CA PRO A 255 2.94 -15.92 23.03
C PRO A 255 2.72 -15.48 21.58
N VAL A 256 1.46 -15.47 21.17
CA VAL A 256 1.01 -15.02 19.84
C VAL A 256 0.10 -13.82 20.02
N LEU A 257 0.65 -12.62 19.79
CA LEU A 257 -0.14 -11.39 19.77
C LEU A 257 -1.09 -11.43 18.59
N PHE A 258 -2.39 -11.27 18.86
CA PHE A 258 -3.43 -11.34 17.83
C PHE A 258 -4.33 -10.10 17.89
N PRO A 259 -3.99 -9.01 17.17
CA PRO A 259 -4.89 -7.87 17.03
C PRO A 259 -6.14 -8.28 16.24
N VAL A 260 -7.30 -8.27 16.89
CA VAL A 260 -8.54 -8.82 16.32
C VAL A 260 -9.43 -7.69 15.80
N HIS A 261 -9.60 -7.63 14.47
CA HIS A 261 -10.57 -6.71 13.85
C HIS A 261 -11.99 -6.97 14.38
N PRO A 262 -12.86 -5.95 14.59
CA PRO A 262 -14.20 -6.13 15.14
C PRO A 262 -15.03 -7.19 14.41
N ARG A 263 -14.97 -7.21 13.07
CA ARG A 263 -15.61 -8.25 12.25
C ARG A 263 -15.13 -9.66 12.62
N THR A 264 -13.82 -9.87 12.72
CA THR A 264 -13.25 -11.17 13.09
C THR A 264 -13.62 -11.53 14.53
N LYS A 265 -13.65 -10.56 15.44
CA LYS A 265 -14.08 -10.76 16.83
C LYS A 265 -15.50 -11.31 16.91
N HIS A 266 -16.44 -10.76 16.14
CA HIS A 266 -17.81 -11.28 16.08
C HIS A 266 -17.88 -12.73 15.56
N ILE A 267 -17.11 -13.03 14.51
CA ILE A 267 -17.02 -14.39 13.95
C ILE A 267 -16.45 -15.36 14.99
N LEU A 268 -15.38 -14.97 15.70
CA LEU A 268 -14.76 -15.80 16.73
C LEU A 268 -15.72 -16.10 17.87
N SER A 269 -16.42 -15.08 18.38
CA SER A 269 -17.45 -15.24 19.41
C SER A 269 -18.57 -16.21 18.98
N ALA A 270 -19.00 -16.15 17.73
CA ALA A 270 -20.03 -17.04 17.19
C ALA A 270 -19.51 -18.46 16.90
N SER A 271 -18.20 -18.60 16.66
CA SER A 271 -17.59 -19.88 16.30
C SER A 271 -17.38 -20.82 17.50
N GLY A 272 -17.23 -20.29 18.71
CA GLY A 272 -16.83 -21.09 19.89
C GLY A 272 -15.42 -21.68 19.80
N ILE A 273 -14.57 -21.17 18.87
CA ILE A 273 -13.16 -21.56 18.79
C ILE A 273 -12.44 -21.01 20.03
N PRO A 274 -11.65 -21.83 20.77
CA PRO A 274 -10.98 -21.36 21.96
C PRO A 274 -9.87 -20.36 21.63
N LEU A 275 -9.82 -19.24 22.35
CA LEU A 275 -8.76 -18.23 22.28
C LEU A 275 -7.81 -18.30 23.50
N ASN A 276 -7.48 -19.52 23.92
CA ASN A 276 -6.66 -19.82 25.10
C ASN A 276 -5.22 -20.22 24.73
N GLY A 277 -4.43 -20.65 25.71
CA GLY A 277 -3.04 -21.07 25.51
C GLY A 277 -2.13 -19.87 25.26
N ASN A 278 -1.33 -19.93 24.19
CA ASN A 278 -0.38 -18.88 23.85
C ASN A 278 -1.00 -17.73 23.04
N LEU A 279 -2.25 -17.83 22.60
CA LEU A 279 -2.93 -16.70 21.96
C LEU A 279 -3.14 -15.54 22.96
N ARG A 280 -2.87 -14.32 22.49
CA ARG A 280 -3.10 -13.05 23.18
C ARG A 280 -3.97 -12.15 22.29
N PRO A 281 -5.29 -12.36 22.25
CA PRO A 281 -6.19 -11.52 21.47
C PRO A 281 -6.27 -10.11 22.08
N VAL A 282 -6.02 -9.08 21.28
CA VAL A 282 -6.06 -7.68 21.69
C VAL A 282 -6.97 -6.86 20.76
N PRO A 283 -7.44 -5.67 21.17
CA PRO A 283 -8.08 -4.73 20.25
C PRO A 283 -7.18 -4.41 19.04
N PRO A 284 -7.74 -3.94 17.91
CA PRO A 284 -6.95 -3.49 16.78
C PRO A 284 -5.90 -2.44 17.21
N LEU A 285 -4.66 -2.64 16.76
CA LEU A 285 -3.57 -1.70 17.02
C LEU A 285 -3.64 -0.49 16.07
N GLY A 286 -3.18 0.66 16.55
CA GLY A 286 -2.91 1.81 15.69
C GLY A 286 -1.73 1.55 14.75
N PHE A 287 -1.53 2.44 13.78
CA PHE A 287 -0.52 2.23 12.72
C PHE A 287 0.91 2.14 13.28
N LEU A 288 1.29 3.07 14.15
CA LEU A 288 2.62 3.10 14.75
C LEU A 288 2.84 1.93 15.72
N GLU A 289 1.81 1.56 16.49
CA GLU A 289 1.84 0.40 17.37
C GLU A 289 2.03 -0.89 16.56
N MET A 290 1.33 -1.03 15.43
CA MET A 290 1.47 -2.19 14.55
C MET A 290 2.89 -2.32 14.02
N ILE A 291 3.48 -1.25 13.47
CA ILE A 291 4.88 -1.26 12.98
C ILE A 291 5.85 -1.66 14.10
N ALA A 292 5.67 -1.13 15.31
CA ALA A 292 6.50 -1.45 16.45
C ALA A 292 6.45 -2.94 16.79
N MET A 293 5.24 -3.52 16.78
CA MET A 293 5.02 -4.94 17.08
C MET A 293 5.45 -5.86 15.91
N GLU A 294 5.31 -5.44 14.67
CA GLU A 294 5.83 -6.19 13.51
C GLU A 294 7.35 -6.29 13.58
N ARG A 295 8.03 -5.15 13.75
CA ARG A 295 9.49 -5.05 13.75
C ARG A 295 10.14 -5.93 14.81
N ASN A 296 9.44 -6.11 15.93
CA ASN A 296 9.97 -6.78 17.11
C ASN A 296 9.38 -8.19 17.33
N ALA A 297 8.52 -8.68 16.43
CA ALA A 297 8.07 -10.06 16.44
C ALA A 297 9.22 -11.02 16.10
N ARG A 298 9.13 -12.26 16.58
CA ARG A 298 10.00 -13.37 16.14
C ARG A 298 9.68 -13.76 14.70
N THR A 299 8.39 -13.90 14.39
CA THR A 299 7.87 -14.25 13.07
C THR A 299 6.44 -13.73 12.99
N ILE A 300 6.06 -13.25 11.82
CA ILE A 300 4.71 -12.75 11.55
C ILE A 300 3.93 -13.82 10.77
N LEU A 301 2.75 -14.18 11.26
CA LEU A 301 1.80 -15.06 10.59
C LEU A 301 0.65 -14.20 10.05
N THR A 302 0.43 -14.16 8.73
CA THR A 302 -0.52 -13.20 8.16
C THR A 302 -1.21 -13.68 6.89
N ASP A 303 -2.45 -13.22 6.67
CA ASP A 303 -3.13 -13.26 5.37
C ASP A 303 -3.23 -11.88 4.67
N SER A 304 -2.57 -10.87 5.25
CA SER A 304 -2.50 -9.52 4.73
C SER A 304 -1.45 -9.40 3.61
N GLY A 305 -1.81 -8.75 2.51
CA GLY A 305 -0.81 -8.41 1.49
C GLY A 305 0.17 -7.33 1.98
N GLY A 306 -0.30 -6.33 2.73
CA GLY A 306 0.54 -5.25 3.26
C GLY A 306 1.57 -5.77 4.27
N VAL A 307 1.11 -6.54 5.25
CA VAL A 307 1.96 -7.06 6.34
C VAL A 307 3.03 -8.03 5.81
N GLN A 308 2.77 -8.75 4.72
CA GLN A 308 3.81 -9.57 4.07
C GLN A 308 4.98 -8.71 3.57
N LYS A 309 4.70 -7.54 2.98
CA LYS A 309 5.74 -6.60 2.54
C LYS A 309 6.39 -5.90 3.72
N GLU A 310 5.62 -5.44 4.70
CA GLU A 310 6.13 -4.81 5.92
C GLU A 310 7.07 -5.76 6.67
N ALA A 311 6.73 -7.04 6.81
CA ALA A 311 7.60 -8.05 7.38
C ALA A 311 8.95 -8.15 6.64
N PHE A 312 8.91 -8.18 5.30
CA PHE A 312 10.12 -8.20 4.48
C PHE A 312 10.99 -6.95 4.73
N TYR A 313 10.39 -5.76 4.70
CA TYR A 313 11.09 -4.49 4.92
C TYR A 313 11.71 -4.38 6.32
N LEU A 314 11.02 -4.93 7.33
CA LEU A 314 11.47 -4.93 8.73
C LEU A 314 12.49 -6.03 9.04
N GLY A 315 12.81 -6.90 8.06
CA GLY A 315 13.70 -8.03 8.26
C GLY A 315 13.12 -9.05 9.25
N VAL A 316 11.81 -9.26 9.23
CA VAL A 316 11.08 -10.20 10.09
C VAL A 316 10.58 -11.38 9.25
N PRO A 317 10.86 -12.64 9.62
CA PRO A 317 10.34 -13.79 8.89
C PRO A 317 8.81 -13.76 8.83
N CYS A 318 8.26 -14.13 7.68
CA CYS A 318 6.82 -14.13 7.42
C CYS A 318 6.33 -15.54 7.07
N VAL A 319 5.17 -15.91 7.60
CA VAL A 319 4.42 -17.10 7.22
C VAL A 319 3.05 -16.66 6.70
N THR A 320 2.84 -16.85 5.41
CA THR A 320 1.61 -16.48 4.72
C THR A 320 0.55 -17.56 4.90
N LEU A 321 -0.58 -17.17 5.50
CA LEU A 321 -1.73 -18.01 5.84
C LEU A 321 -2.75 -18.09 4.69
N ARG A 322 -2.24 -18.28 3.46
CA ARG A 322 -3.00 -18.33 2.22
C ARG A 322 -2.41 -19.39 1.31
N ASP A 323 -3.16 -19.74 0.27
CA ASP A 323 -2.72 -20.73 -0.72
C ASP A 323 -1.82 -20.10 -1.81
N ARG A 324 -1.76 -18.77 -1.85
CA ARG A 324 -0.96 -17.96 -2.78
C ARG A 324 -0.61 -16.60 -2.19
N THR A 325 0.37 -15.93 -2.79
CA THR A 325 0.76 -14.55 -2.48
C THR A 325 0.91 -13.73 -3.75
N GLU A 326 0.62 -12.44 -3.66
CA GLU A 326 0.90 -11.44 -4.68
C GLU A 326 2.38 -11.01 -4.70
N TRP A 327 3.19 -11.46 -3.73
CA TRP A 327 4.59 -11.06 -3.52
C TRP A 327 5.56 -12.24 -3.65
N PRO A 328 5.66 -12.88 -4.82
CA PRO A 328 6.49 -14.07 -5.02
C PRO A 328 7.98 -13.82 -4.72
N GLU A 329 8.45 -12.58 -4.83
CA GLU A 329 9.83 -12.19 -4.57
C GLU A 329 10.21 -12.43 -3.10
N THR A 330 9.28 -12.19 -2.16
CA THR A 330 9.49 -12.44 -0.73
C THR A 330 9.65 -13.93 -0.42
N VAL A 331 8.99 -14.79 -1.18
CA VAL A 331 9.09 -16.24 -1.06
C VAL A 331 10.38 -16.75 -1.70
N ALA A 332 10.72 -16.23 -2.89
CA ALA A 332 11.92 -16.60 -3.63
C ALA A 332 13.21 -16.31 -2.86
N CYS A 333 13.28 -15.21 -2.11
CA CYS A 333 14.42 -14.89 -1.26
C CYS A 333 14.38 -15.57 0.13
N GLY A 334 13.30 -16.28 0.45
CA GLY A 334 13.12 -17.01 1.70
C GLY A 334 12.76 -16.15 2.92
N ALA A 335 12.29 -14.92 2.71
CA ALA A 335 11.77 -14.06 3.77
C ALA A 335 10.33 -14.42 4.17
N ASN A 336 9.58 -15.00 3.23
CA ASN A 336 8.21 -15.42 3.40
C ASN A 336 8.05 -16.90 3.03
N ARG A 337 7.11 -17.59 3.68
CA ARG A 337 6.72 -18.97 3.37
C ARG A 337 5.21 -19.07 3.26
N ILE A 338 4.71 -19.62 2.16
CA ILE A 338 3.29 -19.90 1.98
C ILE A 338 2.97 -21.21 2.71
N ALA A 339 2.20 -21.14 3.79
CA ALA A 339 1.85 -22.33 4.60
C ALA A 339 0.45 -22.87 4.31
N GLY A 340 -0.37 -22.16 3.53
CA GLY A 340 -1.80 -22.46 3.45
C GLY A 340 -2.48 -22.19 4.78
N THR A 341 -3.39 -23.08 5.18
CA THR A 341 -4.17 -22.91 6.43
C THR A 341 -4.20 -24.14 7.33
N GLU A 342 -3.52 -25.22 6.93
CA GLU A 342 -3.44 -26.45 7.70
C GLU A 342 -2.46 -26.33 8.87
N SER A 343 -2.88 -26.82 10.04
CA SER A 343 -2.15 -26.58 11.30
C SER A 343 -0.71 -27.09 11.25
N ASP A 344 -0.49 -28.29 10.73
CA ASP A 344 0.83 -28.91 10.70
C ASP A 344 1.76 -28.19 9.71
N SER A 345 1.22 -27.75 8.57
CA SER A 345 1.94 -26.95 7.58
C SER A 345 2.37 -25.59 8.14
N ILE A 346 1.50 -24.92 8.90
CA ILE A 346 1.83 -23.65 9.58
C ILE A 346 2.95 -23.86 10.60
N LEU A 347 2.84 -24.89 11.44
CA LEU A 347 3.86 -25.19 12.46
C LEU A 347 5.21 -25.50 11.82
N GLN A 348 5.22 -26.29 10.75
CA GLN A 348 6.44 -26.57 9.98
C GLN A 348 7.03 -25.29 9.37
N ALA A 349 6.21 -24.45 8.73
CA ALA A 349 6.67 -23.21 8.13
C ALA A 349 7.27 -22.24 9.16
N VAL A 350 6.69 -22.16 10.36
CA VAL A 350 7.26 -21.37 11.47
C VAL A 350 8.59 -21.96 11.94
N ALA A 351 8.68 -23.27 12.12
CA ALA A 351 9.92 -23.93 12.55
C ALA A 351 11.08 -23.76 11.54
N GLU A 352 10.76 -23.70 10.25
CA GLU A 352 11.74 -23.49 9.18
C GLU A 352 12.03 -22.00 8.88
N SER A 353 11.30 -21.09 9.51
CA SER A 353 11.51 -19.65 9.37
C SER A 353 12.70 -19.21 10.22
N LYS A 354 13.71 -18.61 9.60
CA LYS A 354 14.93 -18.16 10.28
C LYS A 354 15.10 -16.68 10.01
N LEU A 355 15.54 -15.90 10.99
CA LEU A 355 16.01 -14.54 10.75
C LEU A 355 17.23 -14.60 9.79
N ARG A 356 17.15 -13.88 8.67
CA ARG A 356 18.27 -13.68 7.73
C ARG A 356 18.27 -12.23 7.24
N GLU A 357 19.39 -11.79 6.67
CA GLU A 357 19.45 -10.52 5.95
C GLU A 357 18.91 -10.70 4.53
N TRP A 358 17.60 -10.58 4.36
CA TRP A 358 16.95 -10.64 3.04
C TRP A 358 16.92 -9.30 2.32
N THR A 359 17.12 -8.21 3.05
CA THR A 359 17.03 -6.83 2.57
C THR A 359 18.02 -6.52 1.45
N ASN A 360 19.14 -7.24 1.36
CA ASN A 360 20.11 -7.12 0.26
C ASN A 360 19.54 -7.50 -1.12
N ALA A 361 18.45 -8.28 -1.18
CA ALA A 361 17.79 -8.58 -2.45
C ALA A 361 17.03 -7.37 -3.02
N ALA A 362 16.63 -6.41 -2.17
CA ALA A 362 15.93 -5.16 -2.50
C ALA A 362 14.91 -5.24 -3.67
N PRO A 363 14.01 -6.25 -3.73
CA PRO A 363 13.09 -6.45 -4.85
C PRO A 363 12.09 -5.30 -5.04
N TYR A 364 11.93 -4.46 -4.02
CA TYR A 364 11.04 -3.32 -3.97
C TYR A 364 11.79 -1.99 -3.80
N GLY A 365 13.10 -1.97 -4.11
CA GLY A 365 13.95 -0.79 -3.95
C GLY A 365 14.55 -0.63 -2.55
N ASN A 366 15.02 0.58 -2.28
CA ASN A 366 15.86 0.93 -1.13
C ASN A 366 15.19 1.95 -0.18
N GLY A 367 13.91 2.24 -0.38
CA GLY A 367 13.16 3.21 0.45
C GLY A 367 13.38 4.67 0.06
N THR A 368 13.76 4.93 -1.21
CA THR A 368 13.82 6.28 -1.82
C THR A 368 12.91 6.37 -3.05
N SER A 369 11.79 5.64 -3.04
CA SER A 369 10.84 5.59 -4.14
C SER A 369 10.16 6.95 -4.36
N ALA A 370 9.84 7.67 -3.27
CA ALA A 370 9.21 8.98 -3.34
C ALA A 370 10.09 10.02 -4.06
N ASP A 371 11.40 10.03 -3.77
CA ASP A 371 12.37 10.90 -4.45
C ASP A 371 12.48 10.56 -5.95
N THR A 372 12.45 9.27 -6.28
CA THR A 372 12.47 8.78 -7.66
C THR A 372 11.21 9.23 -8.41
N ILE A 373 10.03 9.09 -7.79
CA ILE A 373 8.74 9.54 -8.33
C ILE A 373 8.76 11.04 -8.63
N VAL A 374 9.14 11.87 -7.64
CA VAL A 374 9.18 13.34 -7.79
C VAL A 374 10.17 13.75 -8.88
N SER A 375 11.34 13.12 -8.92
CA SER A 375 12.38 13.42 -9.92
C SER A 375 11.90 13.12 -11.34
N HIS A 376 11.23 11.98 -11.56
CA HIS A 376 10.70 11.62 -12.88
C HIS A 376 9.52 12.49 -13.31
N LEU A 377 8.63 12.86 -12.40
CA LEU A 377 7.54 13.80 -12.67
C LEU A 377 8.09 15.17 -13.11
N ILE A 378 9.09 15.69 -12.40
CA ILE A 378 9.76 16.95 -12.77
C ILE A 378 10.44 16.85 -14.12
N ALA A 379 11.29 15.83 -14.32
CA ALA A 379 12.01 15.65 -15.57
C ALA A 379 11.05 15.56 -16.77
N SER A 380 9.94 14.83 -16.62
CA SER A 380 8.93 14.64 -17.67
C SER A 380 8.04 15.87 -17.90
N THR A 381 8.16 16.91 -17.08
CA THR A 381 7.42 18.18 -17.24
C THR A 381 8.25 19.25 -17.93
N ILE A 382 9.55 19.30 -17.64
CA ILE A 382 10.44 20.42 -18.00
C ILE A 382 11.36 20.07 -19.18
N CYS A 383 11.66 18.78 -19.41
CA CYS A 383 12.33 18.32 -20.62
C CYS A 383 11.32 18.08 -21.72
#